data_AF-A0A1C6A7W8-F1
#
_entry.id   AF-A0A1C6A7W8-F1
#
_cell.length_a   1.000
_cell.length_b   1.000
_cell.length_c   1.000
_cell.angle_alpha   90.00
_cell.angle_beta   90.00
_cell.angle_gamma   90.00
#
_symmetry.space_group_name_H-M   'P 1'
#
loop_
_entity.id
_entity.type
_entity.pdbx_description
1 polymer ?
#
loop_
_entity_poly.entity_id
_entity_poly.type
_entity_poly.pdbx_seq_one_letter_code
_entity_poly.pdbx_strand_id
1 'polypeptide(L)' 'MSRVSMLEEHINGREVMAYVQGKYSYHSTSKLTRTIKALGLDPEEEDKTWAVVVGGRAGAAWSTGYKMAIVRL' A
#
# COMPACT_ATOMS: atom_id res chain seq x y z
N MET A 1 4.22 4.72 25.80
CA MET A 1 3.59 3.81 24.82
C MET A 1 3.90 4.34 23.43
N SER A 2 4.66 3.59 22.63
CA SER A 2 4.94 4.00 21.24
C SER A 2 3.61 4.03 20.49
N ARG A 3 3.24 5.18 19.92
CA ARG A 3 2.03 5.30 19.08
C ARG A 3 2.39 4.70 17.72
N VAL A 4 2.39 3.38 17.63
CA VAL A 4 2.54 2.67 16.36
C VAL A 4 1.36 3.09 15.49
N SER A 5 1.63 3.54 14.27
CA SER A 5 0.55 3.89 13.36
C SER A 5 -0.16 2.61 12.91
N MET A 6 -1.48 2.69 12.64
CA MET A 6 -2.26 1.56 12.12
C MET A 6 -1.61 0.91 10.88
N LEU A 7 -0.88 1.69 10.07
CA LEU A 7 -0.12 1.15 8.96
C LEU A 7 1.04 0.26 9.42
N GLU A 8 1.82 0.72 10.41
CA GLU A 8 2.95 -0.02 10.97
C GLU A 8 2.50 -1.30 11.70
N GLU A 9 1.38 -1.24 12.43
CA GLU A 9 0.76 -2.43 13.04
C GLU A 9 0.42 -3.46 11.97
N HIS A 10 -0.19 -3.02 10.86
CA HIS A 10 -0.51 -3.93 9.78
C HIS A 10 0.72 -4.39 8.99
N ILE A 11 1.80 -3.60 8.88
CA ILE A 11 3.05 -4.07 8.27
C ILE A 11 3.58 -5.26 9.07
N ASN A 12 3.50 -5.21 10.41
CA ASN A 12 3.83 -6.33 11.30
C ASN A 12 5.24 -6.91 11.04
N GLY A 13 6.23 -6.03 10.80
CA GLY A 13 7.61 -6.42 10.54
C GLY A 13 7.90 -6.98 9.14
N ARG A 14 6.92 -7.02 8.21
CA ARG A 14 7.16 -7.39 6.82
C ARG A 14 8.07 -6.39 6.11
N GLU A 15 8.87 -6.89 5.16
CA GLU A 15 9.75 -6.05 4.34
C GLU A 15 8.90 -5.09 3.49
N VAL A 16 9.08 -3.78 3.70
CA VAL A 16 8.37 -2.76 2.94
C VAL A 16 9.13 -2.44 1.66
N MET A 17 8.51 -2.73 0.52
CA MET A 17 9.05 -2.42 -0.80
C MET A 17 8.82 -0.95 -1.18
N ALA A 18 7.63 -0.41 -0.86
CA ALA A 18 7.31 1.00 -1.11
C ALA A 18 6.15 1.49 -0.24
N TYR A 19 6.20 2.77 0.14
CA TYR A 19 5.06 3.46 0.73
C TYR A 19 4.25 4.19 -0.35
N VAL A 20 2.92 4.07 -0.27
CA VAL A 20 1.99 4.69 -1.21
C VAL A 20 0.94 5.46 -0.44
N GLN A 21 0.74 6.73 -0.79
CA GLN A 21 -0.39 7.51 -0.33
C GLN A 21 -1.34 7.76 -1.49
N GLY A 22 -2.59 7.31 -1.38
CA GLY A 22 -3.61 7.53 -2.41
C GLY A 22 -4.79 6.57 -2.30
N LYS A 23 -5.62 6.51 -3.34
CA LYS A 23 -6.77 5.60 -3.38
C LYS A 23 -6.30 4.14 -3.46
N TYR A 24 -6.93 3.27 -2.67
CA TYR A 24 -6.82 1.82 -2.84
C TYR A 24 -7.63 1.42 -4.07
N SER A 25 -6.96 1.36 -5.22
CA SER A 25 -7.58 1.06 -6.51
C SER A 25 -6.53 0.46 -7.43
N TYR A 26 -6.90 -0.61 -8.14
CA TYR A 26 -6.04 -1.24 -9.13
C TYR A 26 -6.20 -0.66 -10.55
N HIS A 27 -6.99 0.41 -10.73
CA HIS A 27 -7.06 1.11 -12.02
C HIS A 27 -5.67 1.62 -12.45
N SER A 28 -5.38 1.54 -13.75
CA SER A 28 -4.09 1.93 -14.34
C SER A 28 -3.63 3.36 -13.99
N THR A 29 -4.57 4.27 -13.76
CA THR A 29 -4.30 5.67 -13.40
C THR A 29 -4.05 5.89 -11.90
N SER A 30 -4.32 4.89 -11.06
CA SER A 30 -4.10 5.00 -9.62
C SER A 30 -2.59 5.11 -9.32
N LYS A 31 -2.25 5.79 -8.22
CA LYS A 31 -0.86 5.85 -7.77
C LYS A 31 -0.37 4.47 -7.32
N LEU A 32 -1.25 3.67 -6.70
CA LEU A 32 -0.95 2.32 -6.24
C LEU A 32 -0.53 1.41 -7.41
N THR A 33 -1.33 1.32 -8.46
CA THR A 33 -1.03 0.50 -9.65
C THR A 33 0.26 0.95 -10.32
N ARG A 34 0.49 2.26 -10.43
CA ARG A 34 1.74 2.79 -10.98
C ARG A 34 2.96 2.41 -10.13
N THR A 35 2.86 2.45 -8.81
CA THR A 35 3.95 2.03 -7.92
C THR A 35 4.20 0.53 -8.01
N ILE A 36 3.14 -0.30 -8.02
CA ILE A 36 3.26 -1.76 -8.21
C ILE A 36 4.01 -2.07 -9.51
N LYS A 37 3.58 -1.47 -10.63
CA LYS A 37 4.24 -1.65 -11.93
C LYS A 37 5.69 -1.12 -11.95
N ALA A 38 5.96 -0.01 -11.26
CA ALA A 38 7.32 0.53 -11.15
C ALA A 38 8.26 -0.38 -10.34
N LEU A 39 7.72 -1.21 -9.45
CA LEU A 39 8.47 -2.27 -8.76
C LEU A 39 8.64 -3.54 -9.60
N GLY A 40 8.14 -3.56 -10.85
CA GLY A 40 8.18 -4.73 -11.72
C GLY A 40 7.15 -5.80 -11.36
N LEU A 41 6.16 -5.46 -10.53
CA LEU A 41 5.11 -6.37 -10.07
C LEU A 41 3.84 -6.24 -10.92
N ASP A 42 3.04 -7.29 -10.96
CA ASP A 42 1.74 -7.30 -11.62
C ASP A 42 0.60 -7.42 -10.58
N PRO A 43 -0.31 -6.43 -10.47
CA PRO A 43 -1.48 -6.53 -9.59
C PRO A 43 -2.44 -7.68 -9.94
N GLU A 44 -2.34 -8.28 -11.13
CA GLU A 44 -3.18 -9.40 -11.58
C GLU A 44 -2.48 -10.77 -11.47
N GLU A 45 -1.23 -10.83 -11.00
CA GLU A 45 -0.50 -12.07 -10.75
C GLU A 45 -1.25 -12.97 -9.75
N GLU A 46 -1.40 -14.26 -10.06
CA GLU A 46 -2.09 -15.22 -9.17
C GLU A 46 -1.23 -15.57 -7.94
N ASP A 47 0.06 -15.85 -8.14
CA ASP A 47 1.02 -16.23 -7.09
C ASP A 47 1.84 -15.04 -6.59
N LYS A 48 1.14 -14.05 -6.01
CA LYS A 48 1.79 -12.83 -5.53
C LYS A 48 2.78 -13.15 -4.41
N THR A 49 4.01 -12.70 -4.57
CA THR A 49 5.05 -12.70 -3.52
C THR A 49 5.00 -11.43 -2.66
N TRP A 50 3.93 -10.65 -2.77
CA TRP A 50 3.78 -9.33 -2.18
C TRP A 50 2.31 -9.05 -1.84
N ALA A 51 2.08 -8.06 -0.97
CA ALA A 51 0.76 -7.61 -0.58
C ALA A 51 0.69 -6.09 -0.43
N VAL A 52 -0.51 -5.53 -0.53
CA VAL A 52 -0.76 -4.13 -0.16
C VAL A 52 -1.34 -4.10 1.24
N VAL A 53 -0.61 -3.48 2.15
CA VAL A 53 -1.08 -3.15 3.48
C VAL A 53 -1.71 -1.77 3.45
N VAL A 54 -2.93 -1.67 3.96
CA VAL A 54 -3.67 -0.41 4.07
C VAL A 54 -3.72 0.01 5.53
N GLY A 55 -3.28 1.23 5.81
CA GLY A 55 -3.37 1.83 7.13
C GLY A 55 -4.48 2.88 7.20
N GLY A 56 -4.25 3.86 8.07
CA GLY A 56 -5.19 4.96 8.25
C GLY A 56 -5.37 5.84 7.01
N ARG A 57 -6.47 6.58 7.03
CA ARG A 57 -6.79 7.58 6.01
C ARG A 57 -5.67 8.63 5.91
N ALA A 58 -5.32 9.02 4.69
CA ALA A 58 -4.23 9.94 4.43
C ALA A 58 -4.57 11.41 4.72
N GLY A 59 -5.86 11.76 4.72
CA GLY A 59 -6.34 13.12 5.00
C GLY A 59 -7.83 13.14 5.30
N ALA A 60 -8.36 14.34 5.60
CA ALA A 60 -9.77 14.51 5.95
C ALA A 60 -10.71 14.20 4.75
N ALA A 61 -10.31 14.61 3.54
CA ALA A 61 -11.12 14.37 2.34
C ALA A 61 -11.07 12.90 1.89
N TRP A 62 -12.20 12.39 1.40
CA TRP A 62 -12.31 11.03 0.86
C TRP A 62 -11.42 10.84 -0.38
N SER A 63 -11.20 11.91 -1.15
CA SER A 63 -10.36 11.92 -2.34
C SER A 63 -8.88 11.69 -2.04
N THR A 64 -8.41 11.99 -0.82
CA THR A 64 -6.99 11.86 -0.43
C THR A 64 -6.57 10.40 -0.28
N GLY A 65 -7.51 9.50 0.01
CA GLY A 65 -7.27 8.06 0.11
C GLY A 65 -6.61 7.63 1.41
N TYR A 66 -5.73 6.63 1.32
CA TYR A 66 -5.13 5.91 2.45
C TYR A 66 -3.61 5.98 2.43
N LYS A 67 -3.01 5.84 3.60
CA LYS A 67 -1.58 5.50 3.73
C LYS A 67 -1.47 3.99 3.57
N MET A 68 -0.65 3.55 2.62
CA MET A 68 -0.49 2.16 2.25
C MET A 68 0.99 1.81 2.16
N ALA A 69 1.30 0.54 2.25
CA ALA A 69 2.62 -0.01 2.01
C ALA A 69 2.49 -1.24 1.11
N ILE A 70 3.38 -1.37 0.14
CA ILE A 70 3.58 -2.61 -0.61
C ILE A 70 4.65 -3.37 0.16
N VAL A 71 4.32 -4.59 0.59
CA VAL A 71 5.19 -5.42 1.43
C VAL A 71 5.43 -6.77 0.77
N ARG A 72 6.55 -7.39 1.09
CA ARG A 72 6.84 -8.78 0.71
C ARG A 72 6.08 -9.76 1.62
N LEU A 73 5.62 -10.88 1.05
CA LEU A 73 5.01 -11.99 1.78
C LEU A 73 6.06 -13.00 2.27
#